data_AF-A0A1Q7ZBU6-F1
#
_entry.id   AF-A0A1Q7ZBU6-F1
#
_cell.length_a   1.000
_cell.length_b   1.000
_cell.length_c   1.000
_cell.angle_alpha   90.00
_cell.angle_beta   90.00
_cell.angle_gamma   90.00
#
_symmetry.space_group_name_H-M   'P 1'
#
loop_
_entity.id
_entity.type
_entity.pdbx_description
1 polymer ?
#
loop_
_entity_poly.entity_id
_entity_poly.type
_entity_poly.pdbx_seq_one_letter_code
_entity_poly.pdbx_strand_id
1 'polypeptide(L)'
;MAKQNPNHPGGRGPVRPPAVPAATFRVATLVGVAVLVAITGMNLYETRQQQTPAQQRPQGPDPDKVYAVKTDGAPFVGPKTAPVTVVEFSDFQ
;
A
#
# COMPACT_ATOMS: atom_id res chain seq x y z
N MET A 1 -72.21 -52.46 8.26
CA MET A 1 -71.73 -51.31 9.06
C MET A 1 -70.20 -51.34 9.08
N ALA A 2 -69.53 -50.56 8.22
CA ALA A 2 -68.08 -50.45 8.19
C ALA A 2 -67.69 -49.07 8.74
N LYS A 3 -66.95 -49.04 9.85
CA LYS A 3 -66.48 -47.84 10.52
C LYS A 3 -65.35 -47.20 9.69
N GLN A 4 -65.51 -45.94 9.27
CA GLN A 4 -64.44 -45.16 8.65
C GLN A 4 -63.43 -44.68 9.72
N ASN A 5 -62.15 -44.82 9.40
CA ASN A 5 -60.99 -44.48 10.24
C ASN A 5 -60.66 -42.96 10.10
N PRO A 6 -60.55 -42.16 11.18
CA PRO A 6 -60.46 -40.69 11.10
C PRO A 6 -59.08 -40.09 10.78
N ASN A 7 -58.03 -40.90 10.55
CA ASN A 7 -56.66 -40.38 10.49
C ASN A 7 -56.01 -40.62 9.12
N HIS A 8 -56.21 -39.72 8.16
CA HIS A 8 -55.34 -39.57 6.98
C HIS A 8 -54.95 -38.09 6.82
N PRO A 9 -53.67 -37.73 7.02
CA PRO A 9 -53.20 -36.35 6.91
C PRO A 9 -53.04 -35.96 5.43
N GLY A 10 -53.85 -35.00 4.97
CA GLY A 10 -53.72 -34.41 3.64
C GLY A 10 -52.34 -33.76 3.44
N GLY A 11 -51.65 -34.16 2.38
CA GLY A 11 -50.28 -33.79 2.07
C GLY A 11 -50.05 -32.29 1.96
N ARG A 12 -49.06 -31.78 2.70
CA ARG A 12 -48.41 -30.49 2.42
C ARG A 12 -47.50 -30.66 1.21
N GLY A 13 -47.93 -30.16 0.05
CA GLY A 13 -47.08 -30.03 -1.12
C GLY A 13 -45.88 -29.10 -0.86
N PRO A 14 -44.82 -29.15 -1.70
CA PRO A 14 -43.64 -28.31 -1.52
C PRO A 14 -44.01 -26.83 -1.66
N VAL A 15 -43.69 -26.04 -0.64
CA VAL A 15 -43.83 -24.58 -0.70
C VAL A 15 -42.81 -24.06 -1.70
N ARG A 16 -43.27 -23.68 -2.89
CA ARG A 16 -42.44 -23.11 -3.94
C ARG A 16 -41.91 -21.74 -3.46
N PRO A 17 -40.59 -21.51 -3.40
CA PRO A 17 -40.06 -20.22 -2.98
C PRO A 17 -40.46 -19.12 -3.97
N PRO A 18 -40.64 -17.86 -3.52
CA PRO A 18 -40.98 -16.76 -4.41
C PRO A 18 -39.88 -16.57 -5.45
N ALA A 19 -40.26 -16.56 -6.73
CA ALA A 19 -39.37 -16.24 -7.82
C ALA A 19 -38.98 -14.76 -7.73
N VAL A 20 -37.74 -14.47 -7.35
CA VAL A 20 -37.19 -13.12 -7.42
C VAL A 20 -37.09 -12.67 -8.88
N PRO A 21 -37.72 -11.54 -9.26
CA PRO A 21 -37.72 -11.09 -10.65
C PRO A 21 -36.32 -10.59 -11.08
N ALA A 22 -35.90 -10.97 -12.29
CA ALA A 22 -34.58 -10.68 -12.86
C ALA A 22 -34.21 -9.18 -12.91
N ALA A 23 -35.18 -8.27 -12.79
CA ALA A 23 -34.95 -6.83 -12.77
C ALA A 23 -34.21 -6.36 -11.50
N THR A 24 -34.45 -7.01 -10.34
CA THR A 24 -33.80 -6.67 -9.07
C THR A 24 -32.28 -6.88 -9.10
N PHE A 25 -31.82 -7.90 -9.85
CA PHE A 25 -30.40 -8.17 -10.01
C PHE A 25 -29.67 -7.09 -10.83
N ARG A 26 -30.31 -6.51 -11.86
CA ARG A 26 -29.66 -5.50 -12.72
C ARG A 26 -29.44 -4.16 -12.03
N VAL A 27 -30.40 -3.74 -11.19
CA VAL A 27 -30.28 -2.50 -10.41
C VAL A 27 -29.23 -2.68 -9.30
N ALA A 28 -29.26 -3.80 -8.59
CA ALA A 28 -28.27 -4.11 -7.55
C ALA A 28 -26.84 -4.16 -8.10
N THR A 29 -26.63 -4.72 -9.31
CA THR A 29 -25.29 -4.72 -9.94
C THR A 29 -24.82 -3.32 -10.32
N LEU A 30 -25.70 -2.44 -10.82
CA LEU A 30 -25.31 -1.07 -11.19
C LEU A 30 -24.93 -0.24 -9.95
N VAL A 31 -25.68 -0.40 -8.86
CA VAL A 31 -25.35 0.25 -7.58
C VAL A 31 -24.04 -0.29 -7.03
N GLY A 32 -23.84 -1.62 -7.05
CA GLY A 32 -22.58 -2.24 -6.62
C GLY A 32 -21.37 -1.75 -7.42
N VAL A 33 -21.49 -1.64 -8.75
CA VAL A 33 -20.42 -1.10 -9.61
C VAL A 33 -20.17 0.38 -9.33
N ALA A 34 -21.21 1.18 -9.17
CA ALA A 34 -21.05 2.60 -8.83
C ALA A 34 -20.30 2.81 -7.51
N VAL A 35 -20.59 1.99 -6.49
CA VAL A 35 -19.88 1.99 -5.20
C VAL A 35 -18.41 1.58 -5.38
N LEU A 36 -18.13 0.53 -6.16
CA LEU A 36 -16.74 0.10 -6.44
C LEU A 36 -15.92 1.16 -7.18
N VAL A 37 -16.53 1.85 -8.15
CA VAL A 37 -15.89 2.97 -8.85
C VAL A 37 -15.62 4.13 -7.89
N ALA A 38 -16.57 4.46 -7.01
CA ALA A 38 -16.38 5.51 -6.00
C ALA A 38 -15.24 5.17 -5.04
N ILE A 39 -15.18 3.94 -4.51
CA ILE A 39 -14.11 3.48 -3.61
C ILE A 39 -12.75 3.49 -4.31
N THR A 40 -12.70 2.99 -5.56
CA THR A 40 -11.47 2.99 -6.36
C THR A 40 -11.00 4.42 -6.64
N GLY A 41 -11.94 5.32 -6.96
CA GLY A 41 -11.66 6.74 -7.16
C GLY A 41 -11.10 7.40 -5.89
N MET A 42 -11.78 7.26 -4.76
CA MET A 42 -11.34 7.83 -3.47
C MET A 42 -9.93 7.33 -3.10
N ASN A 43 -9.68 6.02 -3.19
CA ASN A 43 -8.38 5.43 -2.88
C ASN A 43 -7.26 5.95 -3.81
N LEU A 44 -7.57 6.20 -5.09
CA LEU A 44 -6.60 6.72 -6.06
C LEU A 44 -6.32 8.23 -5.84
N TYR A 45 -7.32 9.00 -5.40
CA TYR A 45 -7.14 10.41 -5.06
C TYR A 45 -6.20 10.58 -3.86
N GLU A 46 -6.35 9.76 -2.83
CA GLU A 46 -5.49 9.78 -1.63
C GLU A 46 -4.04 9.42 -1.98
N THR A 47 -3.84 8.37 -2.79
CA THR A 47 -2.52 7.94 -3.25
C THR A 47 -1.79 9.05 -4.03
N ARG A 48 -2.52 9.79 -4.87
CA ARG A 48 -1.97 10.92 -5.63
C ARG A 48 -1.59 12.10 -4.75
N GLN A 49 -2.33 12.37 -3.67
CA GLN A 49 -2.00 13.44 -2.75
C GLN A 49 -0.81 13.11 -1.83
N GLN A 50 -0.63 11.84 -1.49
CA GLN A 50 0.49 11.38 -0.67
C GLN A 50 1.81 11.25 -1.45
N GLN A 51 1.77 11.39 -2.77
CA GLN A 51 2.94 11.31 -3.63
C GLN A 51 3.67 12.66 -3.61
N THR A 52 4.29 12.98 -2.47
CA THR A 52 5.25 14.08 -2.37
C THR A 52 6.35 13.83 -3.40
N PRO A 53 6.71 14.81 -4.25
CA PRO A 53 7.84 14.65 -5.16
C PRO A 53 9.04 14.22 -4.31
N ALA A 54 9.65 13.08 -4.65
CA ALA A 54 10.85 12.63 -3.95
C ALA A 54 11.87 13.77 -4.01
N GLN A 55 12.10 14.42 -2.87
CA GLN A 55 13.02 15.53 -2.77
C GLN A 55 14.38 15.00 -3.19
N GLN A 56 14.90 15.50 -4.31
CA GLN A 56 16.20 15.08 -4.83
C GLN A 56 17.21 15.37 -3.73
N ARG A 57 17.79 14.30 -3.16
CA ARG A 57 18.87 14.45 -2.20
C ARG A 57 19.99 15.22 -2.90
N PRO A 58 20.66 16.17 -2.22
CA PRO A 58 21.84 16.82 -2.76
C PRO A 58 22.78 15.74 -3.29
N GLN A 59 23.26 15.93 -4.53
CA GLN A 59 24.29 15.07 -5.06
C GLN A 59 25.51 15.20 -4.16
N GLY A 60 26.11 14.06 -3.80
CA GLY A 60 27.32 14.05 -2.99
C GLY A 60 28.50 14.70 -3.71
N PRO A 61 29.67 14.75 -3.08
CA PRO A 61 30.90 15.17 -3.75
C PRO A 61 31.12 14.38 -5.04
N ASP A 62 31.67 15.05 -6.05
CA ASP A 62 32.02 14.45 -7.32
C ASP A 62 33.13 13.41 -7.10
N PRO A 63 32.92 12.13 -7.44
CA PRO A 63 33.90 11.07 -7.18
C PRO A 63 35.18 11.22 -8.01
N ASP A 64 35.13 11.92 -9.15
CA ASP A 64 36.27 12.08 -10.06
C ASP A 64 37.04 13.39 -9.78
N LYS A 65 36.54 14.21 -8.86
CA LYS A 65 37.16 15.48 -8.49
C LYS A 65 38.17 15.31 -7.35
N VAL A 66 39.36 15.86 -7.54
CA VAL A 66 40.34 16.00 -6.46
C VAL A 66 39.96 17.19 -5.56
N TYR A 67 39.96 16.95 -4.25
CA TYR A 67 39.67 17.97 -3.24
C TYR A 67 40.93 18.27 -2.43
N ALA A 68 41.31 19.56 -2.39
CA ALA A 68 42.42 20.00 -1.56
C ALA A 68 42.02 20.03 -0.09
N VAL A 69 42.84 19.43 0.77
CA VAL A 69 42.67 19.43 2.23
C VAL A 69 43.81 20.21 2.85
N LYS A 70 43.49 21.21 3.69
CA LYS A 70 44.49 22.00 4.40
C LYS A 70 44.93 21.26 5.65
N THR A 71 46.19 20.83 5.69
CA THR A 71 46.75 20.09 6.82
C THR A 71 47.77 20.92 7.62
N ASP A 72 48.02 22.17 7.24
CA ASP A 72 48.98 23.04 7.92
C ASP A 72 48.57 23.30 9.37
N GLY A 73 49.48 23.00 10.30
CA GLY A 73 49.24 23.14 11.75
C GLY A 73 48.31 22.09 12.36
N ALA A 74 47.80 21.14 11.57
CA ALA A 74 46.96 20.06 12.09
C ALA A 74 47.78 19.07 12.94
N PRO A 75 47.18 18.48 13.99
CA PRO A 75 47.77 17.33 14.68
C PRO A 75 48.03 16.19 13.70
N PHE A 76 49.17 15.53 13.81
CA PHE A 76 49.49 14.38 12.97
C PHE A 76 50.19 13.28 13.79
N VAL A 77 49.99 12.03 13.37
CA VAL A 77 50.62 10.86 13.96
C VAL A 77 51.20 10.00 12.84
N GLY A 78 52.43 9.53 13.03
CA GLY A 78 53.13 8.64 12.11
C GLY A 78 54.30 9.28 11.35
N PRO A 79 54.99 8.51 10.49
CA PRO A 79 56.14 9.00 9.73
C PRO A 79 55.74 10.04 8.68
N LYS A 80 56.54 11.10 8.53
CA LYS A 80 56.35 12.11 7.47
C LYS A 80 56.49 11.55 6.05
N THR A 81 57.14 10.40 5.91
CA THR A 81 57.38 9.70 4.64
C THR A 81 56.41 8.53 4.43
N ALA A 82 55.29 8.49 5.16
CA ALA A 82 54.29 7.46 4.96
C ALA A 82 53.78 7.48 3.50
N PRO A 83 53.64 6.33 2.84
CA PRO A 83 53.18 6.26 1.45
C PRO A 83 51.71 6.65 1.29
N VAL A 84 50.94 6.61 2.38
CA VAL A 84 49.53 6.99 2.44
C VAL A 84 49.32 7.84 3.68
N THR A 85 48.59 8.94 3.52
CA THR A 85 48.16 9.82 4.60
C THR A 85 46.63 9.80 4.66
N VAL A 86 46.09 9.56 5.85
CA VAL A 86 44.64 9.60 6.11
C VAL A 86 44.34 10.90 6.86
N VAL A 87 43.33 11.65 6.40
CA VAL A 87 42.83 12.84 7.10
C VAL A 87 41.47 12.53 7.69
N GLU A 88 41.32 12.77 8.98
CA GLU A 88 40.09 12.58 9.73
C GLU A 88 39.41 13.93 10.01
N PHE A 89 38.10 13.98 9.83
CA PHE A 89 37.26 15.11 10.21
C PHE A 89 36.35 14.66 11.35
N SER A 90 36.58 15.22 12.54
CA SER A 90 35.86 14.86 13.76
C SER A 90 35.35 16.11 14.47
N ASP A 91 34.14 16.00 15.02
CA ASP A 91 33.50 17.02 15.85
C ASP A 91 33.30 16.40 17.23
N PHE A 92 33.97 16.95 18.23
CA PHE A 92 33.93 16.43 19.60
C PHE A 92 32.81 17.13 20.37
N GLN A 93 31.84 16.36 20.87
CA GLN A 93 30.74 16.84 21.72
C GLN A 93 31.06 16.65 23.20
#